data_AF-A0A936KYN7-F1
#
_entry.id   AF-A0A936KYN7-F1
#
_cell.length_a   1.000
_cell.length_b   1.000
_cell.length_c   1.000
_cell.angle_alpha   90.00
_cell.angle_beta   90.00
_cell.angle_gamma   90.00
#
_symmetry.space_group_name_H-M   'P 1'
#
loop_
_entity.id
_entity.type
_entity.pdbx_description
1 polymer ?
#
loop_
_entity_poly.entity_id
_entity_poly.type
_entity_poly.pdbx_seq_one_letter_code
_entity_poly.pdbx_strand_id
1 'polypeptide(L)'
;MKSLELQFKKNGYDHRQIFRQDDIAIYETATPESGRVIGYEVFIIQKNKSRVIAGRQIDANESTPSNEQWGKFGWTYGQKSAAMGKATLLLKNRNRRNLGNGRLLREVLT
;
A
#
# COMPACT_ATOMS: atom_id res chain seq x y z
N MET A 1 13.84 2.95 8.59
CA MET A 1 13.13 2.12 7.59
C MET A 1 13.06 2.92 6.30
N LYS A 2 13.52 2.36 5.18
CA LYS A 2 13.37 3.02 3.86
C LYS A 2 11.90 3.01 3.45
N SER A 3 11.32 4.17 3.15
CA SER A 3 9.93 4.27 2.69
C SER A 3 9.78 3.89 1.22
N LEU A 4 8.56 3.49 0.85
CA LEU A 4 8.22 3.19 -0.54
C LEU A 4 8.34 4.45 -1.40
N GLU A 5 8.98 4.32 -2.55
CA GLU A 5 9.29 5.43 -3.45
C GLU A 5 8.03 5.98 -4.11
N LEU A 6 7.90 7.31 -4.20
CA LEU A 6 6.74 7.95 -4.81
C LEU A 6 6.55 7.57 -6.29
N GLN A 7 7.64 7.21 -6.97
CA GLN A 7 7.65 6.80 -8.36
C GLN A 7 8.68 5.69 -8.56
N PHE A 8 8.31 4.64 -9.31
CA PHE A 8 9.23 3.57 -9.68
C PHE A 8 8.80 2.90 -10.99
N LYS A 9 9.73 2.19 -11.62
CA LYS A 9 9.45 1.35 -12.79
C LYS A 9 9.36 -0.12 -12.37
N LYS A 10 8.34 -0.84 -12.84
CA LYS A 10 8.15 -2.27 -12.57
C LYS A 10 7.47 -2.93 -13.77
N ASN A 11 7.98 -4.09 -14.19
CA ASN A 11 7.41 -4.86 -15.30
C ASN A 11 7.18 -4.05 -16.60
N GLY A 12 8.04 -3.05 -16.87
CA GLY A 12 7.92 -2.19 -18.05
C GLY A 12 6.93 -1.02 -17.92
N TYR A 13 6.30 -0.82 -16.76
CA TYR A 13 5.37 0.28 -16.52
C TYR A 13 5.91 1.29 -15.51
N ASP A 14 5.45 2.54 -15.63
CA ASP A 14 5.67 3.59 -14.65
C ASP A 14 4.57 3.55 -13.60
N HIS A 15 4.96 3.52 -12.33
CA HIS A 15 4.05 3.58 -11.19
C HIS A 15 4.27 4.88 -10.43
N ARG A 16 3.20 5.64 -10.19
CA ARG A 16 3.24 6.91 -9.43
C ARG A 16 2.24 6.89 -8.29
N GLN A 17 2.71 7.16 -7.06
CA GLN A 17 1.83 7.28 -5.91
C GLN A 17 0.91 8.49 -6.06
N ILE A 18 -0.40 8.23 -5.98
CA ILE A 18 -1.44 9.27 -6.05
C ILE A 18 -2.23 9.41 -4.75
N PHE A 19 -2.11 8.43 -3.85
CA PHE A 19 -2.72 8.44 -2.53
C PHE A 19 -1.87 7.62 -1.56
N ARG A 20 -1.74 8.11 -0.32
CA ARG A 20 -1.20 7.34 0.79
C ARG A 20 -1.81 7.81 2.09
N GLN A 21 -2.33 6.88 2.89
CA GLN A 21 -2.79 7.11 4.24
C GLN A 21 -2.49 5.87 5.09
N ASP A 22 -1.83 6.08 6.24
CA ASP A 22 -1.30 4.99 7.06
C ASP A 22 -0.41 4.02 6.26
N ASP A 23 -0.78 2.75 6.22
CA ASP A 23 -0.17 1.66 5.49
C ASP A 23 -0.95 1.34 4.21
N ILE A 24 -1.81 2.22 3.71
CA ILE A 24 -2.57 2.02 2.47
C ILE A 24 -2.11 3.03 1.45
N ALA A 25 -1.76 2.56 0.25
CA ALA A 25 -1.35 3.41 -0.86
C ALA A 25 -2.11 3.07 -2.14
N ILE A 26 -2.23 4.07 -3.03
CA ILE A 26 -2.67 3.89 -4.40
C ILE A 26 -1.60 4.44 -5.33
N TYR A 27 -1.23 3.63 -6.32
CA TYR A 27 -0.37 4.00 -7.43
C TYR A 27 -1.17 4.00 -8.72
N GLU A 28 -0.93 5.00 -9.54
CA GLU A 28 -1.33 5.02 -10.94
C GLU A 28 -0.28 4.29 -11.77
N THR A 29 -0.71 3.44 -12.70
CA THR A 29 0.16 2.71 -13.62
C THR A 29 0.00 3.27 -15.02
N ALA A 30 1.11 3.65 -15.66
CA ALA A 30 1.13 4.22 -17.00
C ALA A 30 2.17 3.55 -17.90
N THR A 31 1.91 3.58 -19.21
CA THR A 31 2.91 3.15 -20.20
C THR A 31 4.02 4.21 -20.32
N PRO A 32 5.30 3.83 -20.30
CA PRO A 32 6.42 4.78 -20.24
C PRO A 32 6.53 5.69 -21.46
N GLU A 33 6.14 5.20 -22.65
CA GLU A 33 6.31 5.93 -23.91
C GLU A 33 5.28 7.05 -24.09
N SER A 34 4.02 6.80 -23.72
CA SER A 34 2.92 7.74 -23.95
C SER A 34 2.41 8.43 -22.68
N GLY A 35 2.83 7.97 -21.50
CA GLY A 35 2.25 8.41 -20.23
C GLY A 35 0.77 8.03 -20.06
N ARG A 36 0.22 7.19 -20.95
CA ARG A 36 -1.18 6.76 -20.86
C ARG A 36 -1.39 5.92 -19.61
N VAL A 37 -2.30 6.38 -18.76
CA VAL A 37 -2.76 5.63 -17.59
C VAL A 37 -3.55 4.41 -18.03
N ILE A 38 -3.12 3.24 -17.57
CA ILE A 38 -3.74 1.94 -17.89
C ILE A 38 -4.41 1.28 -16.68
N GLY A 39 -4.17 1.80 -15.48
CA GLY A 39 -4.81 1.29 -14.27
C GLY A 39 -4.30 1.92 -12.99
N TYR A 40 -4.83 1.40 -11.89
CA TYR A 40 -4.54 1.85 -10.53
C TYR A 40 -4.34 0.64 -9.64
N GLU A 41 -3.25 0.63 -8.88
CA GLU A 41 -2.94 -0.39 -7.89
C GLU A 41 -3.18 0.17 -6.50
N VAL A 42 -4.04 -0.47 -5.72
CA VAL A 42 -4.26 -0.16 -4.31
C VAL A 42 -3.77 -1.30 -3.45
N PHE A 43 -2.99 -1.01 -2.41
CA PHE A 43 -2.41 -2.05 -1.58
C PHE A 43 -2.09 -1.59 -0.17
N ILE A 44 -1.95 -2.58 0.70
CA ILE A 44 -1.38 -2.43 2.03
C ILE A 44 0.15 -2.51 1.91
N ILE A 45 0.84 -1.46 2.33
CA ILE A 45 2.30 -1.33 2.33
C ILE A 45 2.88 -2.38 3.27
N GLN A 46 3.79 -3.21 2.75
CA GLN A 46 4.48 -4.21 3.55
C GLN A 46 5.65 -3.57 4.28
N LYS A 47 5.74 -3.77 5.60
CA LYS A 47 6.86 -3.29 6.43
C LYS A 47 7.83 -4.45 6.70
N ASN A 48 8.94 -4.45 5.98
CA ASN A 48 9.96 -5.49 6.07
C ASN A 48 10.99 -5.13 7.13
N LYS A 49 11.29 -6.08 8.03
CA LYS A 49 12.42 -5.95 8.99
C LYS A 49 13.74 -6.10 8.25
N SER A 50 14.80 -5.55 8.82
CA SER A 50 16.16 -5.80 8.34
C SER A 50 16.48 -7.30 8.41
N ARG A 51 17.13 -7.82 7.38
CA ARG A 51 17.48 -9.25 7.29
C ARG A 51 18.71 -9.44 6.41
N VAL A 52 19.43 -10.54 6.64
CA VAL A 52 20.52 -10.97 5.76
C VAL A 52 19.94 -11.93 4.72
N ILE A 53 20.18 -11.67 3.43
CA ILE A 53 19.85 -12.59 2.34
C ILE A 53 21.12 -12.85 1.54
N ALA A 54 21.50 -14.12 1.39
CA ALA A 54 22.68 -14.54 0.64
C ALA A 54 23.96 -13.76 1.02
N GLY A 55 24.18 -13.56 2.32
CA GLY A 55 25.33 -12.81 2.86
C GLY A 55 25.26 -11.29 2.71
N ARG A 56 24.20 -10.73 2.11
CA ARG A 56 23.99 -9.27 2.00
C ARG A 56 23.01 -8.79 3.05
N GLN A 57 23.39 -7.70 3.74
CA GLN A 57 22.49 -7.00 4.66
C GLN A 57 21.44 -6.24 3.85
N ILE A 58 20.16 -6.47 4.16
CA ILE A 58 19.04 -5.70 3.64
C ILE A 58 18.44 -4.92 4.80
N ASP A 59 18.46 -3.60 4.70
CA ASP A 59 17.85 -2.72 5.70
C ASP A 59 16.32 -2.82 5.72
N ALA A 60 15.74 -2.50 6.87
CA ALA A 60 14.29 -2.42 7.01
C ALA A 60 13.70 -1.46 5.98
N ASN A 61 12.69 -1.91 5.23
CA ASN A 61 12.12 -1.16 4.12
C ASN A 61 10.61 -1.39 3.99
N GLU A 62 9.97 -0.50 3.26
CA GLU A 62 8.62 -0.67 2.77
C GLU A 62 8.65 -1.25 1.34
N SER A 63 7.69 -2.12 1.03
CA SER A 63 7.53 -2.66 -0.32
C SER A 63 6.07 -2.78 -0.73
N THR A 64 5.83 -2.91 -2.04
CA THR A 64 4.55 -3.43 -2.53
C THR A 64 4.39 -4.89 -2.08
N PRO A 65 3.15 -5.42 -2.07
CA PRO A 65 2.95 -6.87 -1.94
C PRO A 65 3.67 -7.64 -3.05
N SER A 66 4.06 -8.89 -2.75
CA SER A 66 4.51 -9.85 -3.76
C SER A 66 3.34 -10.34 -4.62
N ASN A 67 3.64 -11.08 -5.69
CA ASN A 67 2.61 -11.62 -6.58
C ASN A 67 1.68 -12.59 -5.84
N GLU A 68 2.22 -13.48 -4.98
CA GLU A 68 1.37 -14.40 -4.18
C GLU A 68 0.52 -13.68 -3.12
N GLN A 69 0.89 -12.45 -2.77
CA GLN A 69 0.14 -11.61 -1.83
C GLN A 69 -0.97 -10.78 -2.50
N TRP A 70 -0.99 -10.73 -3.83
CA TRP A 70 -2.02 -10.01 -4.58
C TRP A 70 -3.39 -10.70 -4.42
N GLY A 71 -4.46 -9.91 -4.38
CA GLY A 71 -5.81 -10.35 -4.00
C GLY A 71 -6.06 -10.34 -2.49
N LYS A 72 -5.02 -10.47 -1.65
CA LYS A 72 -5.12 -10.36 -0.19
C LYS A 72 -4.66 -9.01 0.35
N PHE A 73 -3.53 -8.50 -0.14
CA PHE A 73 -2.92 -7.26 0.31
C PHE A 73 -2.82 -6.20 -0.80
N GLY A 74 -3.12 -6.55 -2.05
CA GLY A 74 -3.09 -5.63 -3.19
C GLY A 74 -4.16 -5.97 -4.23
N TRP A 75 -4.64 -4.96 -4.95
CA TRP A 75 -5.69 -5.07 -5.97
C TRP A 75 -5.44 -4.08 -7.09
N THR A 76 -5.88 -4.45 -8.29
CA THR A 76 -5.75 -3.63 -9.50
C THR A 76 -7.13 -3.24 -10.01
N TYR A 77 -7.28 -1.98 -10.42
CA TYR A 77 -8.52 -1.42 -10.92
C TYR A 77 -8.26 -0.60 -12.19
N GLY A 78 -9.18 -0.66 -13.16
CA GLY A 78 -9.12 0.21 -14.35
C GLY A 78 -9.52 1.66 -14.06
N GLN A 79 -10.22 1.92 -12.95
CA GLN A 79 -10.75 3.24 -12.60
C GLN A 79 -10.24 3.72 -11.24
N LYS A 80 -9.85 5.00 -11.18
CA LYS A 80 -9.35 5.66 -9.96
C LYS A 80 -10.37 5.60 -8.81
N SER A 81 -11.64 5.81 -9.12
CA SER A 81 -12.74 5.79 -8.13
C SER A 81 -12.87 4.44 -7.44
N ALA A 82 -12.73 3.34 -8.18
CA ALA A 82 -12.78 1.98 -7.62
C ALA A 82 -11.60 1.71 -6.68
N ALA A 83 -10.39 2.13 -7.06
CA ALA A 83 -9.21 2.05 -6.19
C ALA A 83 -9.38 2.88 -4.90
N MET A 84 -9.91 4.10 -5.01
CA MET A 84 -10.22 4.95 -3.85
C MET A 84 -11.30 4.33 -2.93
N GLY A 85 -12.32 3.72 -3.51
CA GLY A 85 -13.35 2.98 -2.77
C GLY A 85 -12.75 1.82 -1.97
N LYS A 86 -11.84 1.06 -2.58
CA LYS A 86 -11.11 -0.01 -1.90
C LYS A 86 -10.20 0.53 -0.79
N ALA A 87 -9.46 1.62 -1.02
CA ALA A 87 -8.62 2.24 0.01
C ALA A 87 -9.46 2.68 1.22
N THR A 88 -10.60 3.32 0.98
CA THR A 88 -11.55 3.74 2.03
C THR A 88 -12.05 2.54 2.86
N LEU A 89 -12.40 1.43 2.18
CA LEU A 89 -12.82 0.20 2.86
C LEU A 89 -11.70 -0.38 3.75
N LEU A 90 -10.46 -0.40 3.25
CA LEU A 90 -9.31 -0.89 4.00
C LEU A 90 -9.05 -0.05 5.25
N LEU A 91 -9.10 1.29 5.13
CA LEU A 91 -8.96 2.21 6.25
C LEU A 91 -10.06 2.01 7.30
N LYS A 92 -11.31 1.85 6.88
CA LYS A 92 -12.44 1.57 7.77
C LYS A 92 -12.24 0.25 8.54
N ASN A 93 -11.81 -0.81 7.85
CA ASN A 93 -11.55 -2.11 8.45
C ASN A 93 -10.35 -2.10 9.40
N ARG A 94 -9.36 -1.26 9.14
CA ARG A 94 -8.21 -1.03 10.04
C ARG A 94 -8.66 -0.31 11.31
N ASN A 95 -9.41 0.78 11.18
CA ASN A 95 -9.96 1.51 12.33
C ASN A 95 -10.84 0.63 13.22
N ARG A 96 -11.72 -0.18 12.63
CA ARG A 96 -12.53 -1.16 13.38
C ARG A 96 -11.69 -2.16 14.16
N ARG A 97 -10.61 -2.68 13.57
CA ARG A 97 -9.67 -3.60 14.25
C ARG A 97 -8.92 -2.90 15.39
N ASN A 98 -8.50 -1.66 15.20
CA ASN A 98 -7.84 -0.88 16.24
C ASN A 98 -8.78 -0.60 17.42
N LEU A 99 -10.06 -0.31 17.15
CA LEU A 99 -11.09 -0.15 18.19
C LEU A 99 -11.43 -1.46 18.89
N GLY A 100 -11.47 -2.59 18.17
CA GLY A 100 -11.73 -3.90 18.76
C GLY A 100 -10.57 -4.46 19.60
N ASN A 101 -9.34 -4.11 19.24
CA ASN A 101 -8.13 -4.55 19.95
C ASN A 101 -7.64 -3.52 20.99
N GLY A 102 -8.20 -2.30 20.98
CA GLY A 102 -7.88 -1.20 21.88
C GLY A 102 -8.95 -1.05 22.95
N ARG A 103 -8.62 -1.56 24.15
CA ARG A 103 -9.11 -1.18 25.48
C ARG A 103 -10.10 0.01 25.49
N LEU A 104 -11.27 -0.26 26.06
CA LEU A 104 -12.25 0.70 26.57
C LEU A 104 -11.58 1.75 27.48
N LEU A 105 -10.93 2.77 26.92
CA LEU A 105 -10.66 4.00 27.66
C LEU A 105 -11.96 4.79 27.64
N ARG A 106 -12.83 4.43 28.59
CA ARG A 106 -13.88 5.33 29.05
C ARG A 106 -13.16 6.58 29.56
N GLU A 107 -13.22 7.66 28.82
CA GLU A 107 -13.07 8.98 29.41
C GLU A 107 -14.26 9.16 30.35
N VAL A 108 -14.01 8.90 31.63
CA VAL A 108 -14.82 9.37 32.73
C VAL A 108 -14.60 10.89 32.78
N LEU A 109 -15.52 11.63 32.19
CA LEU A 109 -15.80 13.03 32.54
C LEU A 109 -17.19 12.95 33.17
N THR A 110 -17.25 12.70 34.49
CA THR A 110 -17.47 13.72 35.54
C THR A 110 -18.49 14.77 35.14
#